data_AF-A0A524FF23-F1
#
_entry.id   AF-A0A524FF23-F1
#
_cell.length_a   1.000
_cell.length_b   1.000
_cell.length_c   1.000
_cell.angle_alpha   90.00
_cell.angle_beta   90.00
_cell.angle_gamma   90.00
#
_symmetry.space_group_name_H-M   'P 1'
#
loop_
_entity.id
_entity.type
_entity.pdbx_description
1 polymer ?
#
loop_
_entity_poly.entity_id
_entity_poly.type
_entity_poly.pdbx_seq_one_letter_code
_entity_poly.pdbx_strand_id
1 'polypeptide(L)'
;MTDNEEQKIEWTYCPACGSAIPSIERIRFCIKCGVDLYYIKEHKTLPSRQEENTYAQPRGYPSPPAYYKQDKVMSKDAILDNKDNSQGRYDGPYGLITDDKLLDTKERRLWSGWASISIPLLGFLAMQGVLFGIIILIVFIVMDINAIINIVLNPFFLVIITLVELVLILFPIWWSGRYLQNPNLKNRLTVLGFSTRGFDRKGIMKEVGIGIGFAFIGLLVVIGSSLLIQIILELFGVRIIPQEDPYVTITIYDLITLILMILMMILVVGPCEEIAFRGFMQRGLSRVLSKNWGFIITALIFAGIHLINIFILSENLGDLFISFLLVFPPYLAISLMIGGLYRWREENLIAVSITHGVYNSLTLIIAFLYMIFY
;
A
#
# COMPACT_ATOMS: atom_id res chain seq x y z
N MET A 1 -48.91 34.24 -42.38
CA MET A 1 -48.87 33.21 -43.43
C MET A 1 -47.51 32.55 -43.29
N THR A 2 -47.36 31.58 -42.36
CA THR A 2 -47.47 30.12 -42.61
C THR A 2 -46.56 29.76 -43.79
N ASP A 3 -45.38 29.16 -43.58
CA ASP A 3 -45.29 27.77 -43.14
C ASP A 3 -44.11 27.49 -42.20
N ASN A 4 -44.48 26.96 -41.05
CA ASN A 4 -43.64 26.31 -40.07
C ASN A 4 -43.56 24.82 -40.45
N GLU A 5 -43.13 24.53 -41.68
CA GLU A 5 -42.79 23.15 -42.07
C GLU A 5 -41.48 22.78 -41.40
N GLU A 6 -41.58 21.82 -40.48
CA GLU A 6 -40.50 21.25 -39.70
C GLU A 6 -39.30 20.92 -40.58
N GLN A 7 -38.27 21.77 -40.52
CA GLN A 7 -37.01 21.54 -41.21
C GLN A 7 -36.23 20.40 -40.51
N LYS A 8 -36.71 19.17 -40.70
CA LYS A 8 -36.06 17.94 -40.26
C LYS A 8 -34.94 17.60 -41.23
N ILE A 9 -33.80 17.21 -40.69
CA ILE A 9 -32.68 16.69 -41.49
C ILE A 9 -32.88 15.18 -41.60
N GLU A 10 -33.02 14.67 -42.82
CA GLU A 10 -33.23 13.24 -43.09
C GLU A 10 -31.92 12.45 -43.18
N TRP A 11 -30.77 13.11 -43.05
CA TRP A 11 -29.47 12.47 -43.16
C TRP A 11 -29.09 11.72 -41.87
N THR A 12 -28.78 10.44 -42.01
CA THR A 12 -28.19 9.62 -40.95
C THR A 12 -26.72 9.99 -40.69
N TYR A 13 -26.02 10.55 -41.69
CA TYR A 13 -24.60 10.91 -41.61
C TYR A 13 -24.33 12.32 -42.16
N CYS A 14 -23.35 13.01 -41.57
CA CYS A 14 -22.90 14.32 -42.01
C CYS A 14 -22.26 14.24 -43.41
N PRO A 15 -22.75 15.01 -44.41
CA PRO A 15 -22.17 15.02 -45.75
C PRO A 15 -20.72 15.52 -45.82
N ALA A 16 -20.29 16.32 -44.85
CA ALA A 16 -18.94 16.88 -44.81
C ALA A 16 -17.90 15.95 -44.18
N CYS A 17 -18.25 15.26 -43.08
CA CYS A 17 -17.27 14.49 -42.28
C CYS A 17 -17.65 13.02 -42.03
N GLY A 18 -18.78 12.55 -42.55
CA GLY A 18 -19.22 11.15 -42.46
C GLY A 18 -19.62 10.67 -41.06
N SER A 19 -19.74 11.55 -40.06
CA SER A 19 -20.18 11.16 -38.72
C SER A 19 -21.69 11.00 -38.64
N ALA A 20 -22.15 10.02 -37.86
CA ALA A 20 -23.57 9.86 -37.58
C ALA A 20 -24.18 11.15 -36.98
N ILE A 21 -25.33 11.56 -37.50
CA ILE A 21 -26.10 12.69 -36.97
C ILE A 21 -27.08 12.13 -35.94
N PRO A 22 -27.10 12.65 -34.69
CA PRO A 22 -28.07 12.22 -33.69
C PRO A 22 -29.50 12.49 -34.18
N SER A 23 -30.42 11.56 -33.92
CA SER A 23 -31.84 11.66 -34.28
C SER A 23 -32.61 12.60 -33.33
N ILE A 24 -32.15 13.83 -33.20
CA ILE A 24 -32.84 14.88 -32.45
C ILE A 24 -33.47 15.89 -33.39
N GLU A 25 -34.64 16.37 -33.03
CA GLU A 25 -35.33 17.43 -33.76
C GLU A 25 -34.50 18.73 -33.64
N ARG A 26 -34.15 19.34 -34.79
CA ARG A 26 -33.49 20.66 -34.94
C ARG A 26 -31.98 20.71 -34.67
N ILE A 27 -31.19 19.77 -35.22
CA ILE A 27 -29.72 19.95 -35.32
C ILE A 27 -29.37 20.90 -36.45
N ARG A 28 -28.76 22.06 -36.14
CA ARG A 28 -28.27 22.99 -37.18
C ARG A 28 -26.85 22.70 -37.64
N PHE A 29 -25.98 22.29 -36.73
CA PHE A 29 -24.57 22.08 -37.01
C PHE A 29 -24.17 20.64 -36.72
N CYS A 30 -23.22 20.11 -37.51
CA CYS A 30 -22.62 18.81 -37.20
C CYS A 30 -21.82 18.89 -35.89
N ILE A 31 -22.14 18.01 -34.94
CA ILE A 31 -21.45 17.95 -33.63
C ILE A 31 -19.96 17.60 -33.73
N LYS A 32 -19.51 17.02 -34.86
CA LYS A 32 -18.12 16.60 -35.05
C LYS A 32 -17.28 17.63 -35.79
N CYS A 33 -17.78 18.18 -36.90
CA CYS A 33 -17.02 19.10 -37.75
C CYS A 33 -17.52 20.55 -37.72
N GLY A 34 -18.66 20.83 -37.08
CA GLY A 34 -19.21 22.17 -36.96
C GLY A 34 -19.90 22.72 -38.22
N VAL A 35 -19.98 21.95 -39.30
CA VAL A 35 -20.59 22.43 -40.56
C VAL A 35 -22.09 22.72 -40.40
N ASP A 36 -22.59 23.81 -41.01
CA ASP A 36 -24.03 24.15 -41.03
C ASP A 36 -24.76 23.19 -41.99
N LEU A 37 -25.56 22.30 -41.40
CA LEU A 37 -26.31 21.28 -42.13
C LEU A 37 -27.53 21.87 -42.85
N TYR A 38 -28.06 23.02 -42.39
CA TYR A 38 -29.14 23.72 -43.08
C TYR A 38 -28.64 24.41 -44.33
N TYR A 39 -27.45 25.02 -44.26
CA TYR A 39 -26.81 25.60 -45.43
C TYR A 39 -26.65 24.56 -46.55
N ILE A 40 -26.13 23.36 -46.21
CA ILE A 40 -25.97 22.27 -47.17
C ILE A 40 -27.32 21.80 -47.71
N LYS A 41 -28.36 21.73 -46.85
CA LYS A 41 -29.71 21.32 -47.26
C LYS A 41 -30.33 22.30 -48.27
N GLU A 42 -30.14 23.60 -48.04
CA GLU A 42 -30.68 24.68 -48.87
C GLU A 42 -29.89 24.87 -50.17
N HIS A 43 -28.56 24.89 -50.09
CA HIS A 43 -27.68 25.26 -51.21
C HIS A 43 -27.12 24.05 -51.97
N LYS A 44 -27.37 22.82 -51.49
CA LYS A 44 -26.88 21.55 -52.07
C LYS A 44 -25.36 21.54 -52.35
N THR A 45 -24.60 22.34 -51.62
CA THR A 45 -23.17 22.54 -51.78
C THR A 45 -22.51 22.60 -50.40
N LEU A 46 -21.23 22.24 -50.33
CA LEU A 46 -20.46 22.40 -49.10
C LEU A 46 -20.08 23.88 -48.95
N PRO A 47 -20.24 24.48 -47.76
CA PRO A 47 -19.80 25.85 -47.50
C PRO A 47 -18.29 25.96 -47.72
N SER A 48 -17.84 27.14 -48.14
CA SER A 48 -16.42 27.37 -48.36
C SER A 48 -15.67 27.30 -47.03
N ARG A 49 -14.40 26.84 -47.05
CA ARG A 49 -13.56 26.63 -45.85
C ARG A 49 -13.38 27.90 -44.98
N GLN A 50 -13.70 29.09 -45.51
CA GLN A 50 -13.68 30.35 -44.77
C GLN A 50 -14.90 30.55 -43.85
N GLU A 51 -16.01 29.83 -44.07
CA GLU A 51 -17.24 29.92 -43.27
C GLU A 51 -17.38 28.81 -42.21
N GLU A 52 -16.48 27.82 -42.21
CA GLU A 52 -16.50 26.68 -41.27
C GLU A 52 -16.27 27.10 -39.79
N ASN A 53 -15.84 28.34 -39.52
CA ASN A 53 -15.46 28.79 -38.18
C ASN A 53 -16.25 30.01 -37.70
N THR A 54 -17.59 29.98 -37.79
CA THR A 54 -18.41 30.96 -37.05
C THR A 54 -18.67 30.49 -35.61
N TYR A 55 -17.63 29.98 -34.94
CA TYR A 55 -17.58 30.09 -33.48
C TYR A 55 -17.06 31.49 -33.17
N ALA A 56 -17.94 32.37 -32.70
CA ALA A 56 -17.52 33.55 -31.98
C ALA A 56 -16.59 33.10 -30.85
N GLN A 57 -15.28 33.31 -31.01
CA GLN A 57 -14.31 33.19 -29.94
C GLN A 57 -14.85 34.04 -28.78
N PRO A 58 -15.01 33.51 -27.55
CA PRO A 58 -15.25 34.38 -26.41
C PRO A 58 -14.10 35.37 -26.36
N ARG A 59 -14.42 36.67 -26.29
CA ARG A 59 -13.40 37.74 -26.13
C ARG A 59 -12.44 37.29 -25.03
N GLY A 60 -11.15 37.28 -25.36
CA GLY A 60 -10.09 36.85 -24.46
C GLY A 60 -10.24 37.49 -23.09
N TYR A 61 -10.17 36.67 -22.04
CA TYR A 61 -9.94 37.18 -20.70
C TYR A 61 -8.65 38.01 -20.70
N PRO A 62 -8.64 39.19 -20.04
CA PRO A 62 -7.39 39.93 -19.89
C PRO A 62 -6.34 39.05 -19.23
N SER A 63 -5.15 39.05 -19.82
CA SER A 63 -3.97 38.32 -19.36
C SER A 63 -3.77 38.51 -17.85
N PRO A 64 -3.41 37.45 -17.09
CA PRO A 64 -3.00 37.63 -15.70
C PRO A 64 -1.73 38.51 -15.64
N PRO A 65 -1.58 39.37 -14.62
CA PRO A 65 -0.39 40.20 -14.47
C PRO A 65 0.88 39.33 -14.39
N ALA A 66 1.93 39.80 -15.06
CA ALA A 66 3.22 39.15 -15.19
C ALA A 66 3.96 39.06 -13.85
N TYR A 67 3.66 38.05 -13.04
CA TYR A 67 4.50 37.64 -11.92
C TYR A 67 4.35 36.16 -11.59
N TYR A 68 4.57 35.28 -12.58
CA TYR A 68 4.85 33.87 -12.31
C TYR A 68 5.99 33.40 -13.20
N LYS A 69 7.13 33.14 -12.56
CA LYS A 69 8.33 32.59 -13.16
C LYS A 69 8.06 31.13 -13.53
N GLN A 70 8.25 30.80 -14.81
CA GLN A 70 7.96 29.49 -15.37
C GLN A 70 9.22 28.63 -15.29
N ASP A 71 9.30 27.73 -14.30
CA ASP A 71 10.37 26.74 -14.26
C ASP A 71 10.06 25.62 -15.28
N LYS A 72 10.96 25.53 -16.26
CA LYS A 72 11.01 24.51 -17.30
C LYS A 72 11.41 23.16 -16.69
N VAL A 73 10.71 22.11 -17.09
CA VAL A 73 11.19 20.91 -17.81
C VAL A 73 10.18 19.77 -17.56
N MET A 74 9.38 19.45 -18.58
CA MET A 74 8.80 18.10 -18.71
C MET A 74 9.00 17.68 -20.16
N SER A 75 9.67 16.53 -20.33
CA SER A 75 9.99 15.96 -21.62
C SER A 75 8.73 15.54 -22.35
N LYS A 76 8.75 15.76 -23.66
CA LYS A 76 7.83 15.18 -24.63
C LYS A 76 8.06 13.67 -24.60
N ASP A 77 7.00 12.90 -24.36
CA ASP A 77 6.69 11.61 -24.98
C ASP A 77 5.47 11.01 -24.25
N ALA A 78 4.28 11.39 -24.69
CA ALA A 78 3.05 10.68 -24.40
C ALA A 78 2.20 10.70 -25.66
N ILE A 79 2.38 9.66 -26.47
CA ILE A 79 1.51 9.32 -27.61
C ILE A 79 0.17 8.88 -27.01
N LEU A 80 -0.89 9.64 -27.35
CA LEU A 80 -2.25 9.43 -26.90
C LEU A 80 -2.91 8.26 -27.65
N ASP A 81 -3.28 7.21 -26.93
CA ASP A 81 -4.37 6.32 -27.31
C ASP A 81 -5.63 6.84 -26.61
N ASN A 82 -6.62 7.29 -27.38
CA ASN A 82 -7.77 8.04 -26.87
C ASN A 82 -9.07 7.34 -27.31
N LYS A 83 -9.48 6.34 -26.52
CA LYS A 83 -10.81 5.74 -26.53
C LYS A 83 -11.31 5.64 -25.09
N ASP A 84 -11.92 6.70 -24.60
CA ASP A 84 -13.23 6.67 -23.93
C ASP A 84 -13.48 8.03 -23.30
N ASN A 85 -14.45 8.74 -23.86
CA ASN A 85 -14.84 10.07 -23.38
C ASN A 85 -16.28 9.97 -22.88
N SER A 86 -16.44 9.56 -21.63
CA SER A 86 -17.65 9.84 -20.85
C SER A 86 -17.31 10.02 -19.38
N GLN A 87 -17.84 11.11 -18.79
CA GLN A 87 -17.74 11.56 -17.40
C GLN A 87 -16.46 12.30 -16.99
N GLY A 88 -16.48 13.63 -17.19
CA GLY A 88 -15.47 14.53 -16.67
C GLY A 88 -15.71 14.96 -15.22
N ARG A 89 -14.64 14.99 -14.42
CA ARG A 89 -14.06 16.17 -13.72
C ARG A 89 -13.12 15.71 -12.60
N TYR A 90 -11.90 16.25 -12.61
CA TYR A 90 -10.78 16.06 -11.67
C TYR A 90 -9.85 14.85 -11.85
N ASP A 91 -9.48 14.50 -13.08
CA ASP A 91 -8.39 13.55 -13.31
C ASP A 91 -7.05 14.29 -13.53
N GLY A 92 -6.58 14.95 -12.46
CA GLY A 92 -5.13 15.07 -12.27
C GLY A 92 -4.58 13.72 -11.80
N PRO A 93 -3.26 13.48 -11.84
CA PRO A 93 -2.65 12.21 -11.41
C PRO A 93 -2.90 11.85 -9.92
N TYR A 94 -3.58 12.71 -9.15
CA TYR A 94 -3.96 12.54 -7.74
C TYR A 94 -5.36 13.12 -7.45
N GLY A 95 -6.35 12.92 -8.33
CA GLY A 95 -7.75 13.28 -8.03
C GLY A 95 -8.23 12.66 -6.71
N LEU A 96 -9.07 13.39 -5.95
CA LEU A 96 -9.62 12.89 -4.69
C LEU A 96 -10.50 11.65 -4.95
N ILE A 97 -10.29 10.59 -4.15
CA ILE A 97 -11.03 9.34 -4.25
C ILE A 97 -12.39 9.52 -3.56
N THR A 98 -13.44 9.29 -4.32
CA THR A 98 -14.83 9.27 -3.85
C THR A 98 -15.12 7.97 -3.09
N ASP A 99 -16.09 7.99 -2.19
CA ASP A 99 -16.36 6.87 -1.28
C ASP A 99 -16.78 5.57 -2.00
N ASP A 100 -17.40 5.69 -3.18
CA ASP A 100 -17.81 4.58 -4.05
C ASP A 100 -16.62 3.90 -4.75
N LYS A 101 -15.51 4.62 -4.96
CA LYS A 101 -14.32 4.14 -5.66
C LYS A 101 -13.20 3.65 -4.74
N LEU A 102 -13.42 3.63 -3.43
CA LEU A 102 -12.40 3.24 -2.44
C LEU A 102 -11.86 1.82 -2.60
N LEU A 103 -12.64 0.91 -3.19
CA LEU A 103 -12.21 -0.47 -3.47
C LEU A 103 -11.59 -0.64 -4.87
N ASP A 104 -11.79 0.34 -5.76
CA ASP A 104 -11.32 0.30 -7.14
C ASP A 104 -10.16 1.29 -7.37
N THR A 105 -9.05 1.00 -6.71
CA THR A 105 -7.83 1.83 -6.74
C THR A 105 -6.72 1.21 -7.58
N LYS A 106 -7.00 0.15 -8.35
CA LYS A 106 -5.96 -0.66 -8.99
C LYS A 106 -5.23 0.01 -10.14
N GLU A 107 -5.96 0.81 -10.91
CA GLU A 107 -5.42 1.51 -12.07
C GLU A 107 -5.06 2.97 -11.73
N ARG A 108 -5.18 3.34 -10.45
CA ARG A 108 -4.98 4.71 -9.99
C ARG A 108 -3.65 4.85 -9.26
N ARG A 109 -2.92 5.91 -9.58
CA ARG A 109 -1.77 6.33 -8.77
C ARG A 109 -2.29 6.96 -7.48
N LEU A 110 -1.88 6.40 -6.34
CA LEU A 110 -2.33 6.86 -5.02
C LEU A 110 -1.41 7.95 -4.46
N TRP A 111 -0.12 7.65 -4.29
CA TRP A 111 0.89 8.60 -3.84
C TRP A 111 2.19 8.44 -4.63
N SER A 112 3.15 9.33 -4.39
CA SER A 112 4.45 9.28 -5.07
C SER A 112 5.28 8.09 -4.59
N GLY A 113 6.22 7.61 -5.42
CA GLY A 113 7.09 6.49 -5.04
C GLY A 113 7.92 6.80 -3.80
N TRP A 114 8.39 8.04 -3.69
CA TRP A 114 9.06 8.55 -2.50
C TRP A 114 8.18 8.46 -1.26
N ALA A 115 6.93 8.93 -1.34
CA ALA A 115 6.00 8.83 -0.21
C ALA A 115 5.75 7.37 0.20
N SER A 116 5.63 6.46 -0.78
CA SER A 116 5.44 5.01 -0.51
C SER A 116 6.51 4.43 0.41
N ILE A 117 7.76 4.90 0.28
CA ILE A 117 8.89 4.43 1.09
C ILE A 117 9.03 5.28 2.36
N SER A 118 9.08 6.60 2.21
CA SER A 118 9.44 7.50 3.31
C SER A 118 8.40 7.55 4.42
N ILE A 119 7.10 7.43 4.12
CA ILE A 119 6.05 7.56 5.13
C ILE A 119 6.02 6.36 6.08
N PRO A 120 6.02 5.09 5.62
CA PRO A 120 6.14 3.94 6.52
C PRO A 120 7.46 3.93 7.29
N LEU A 121 8.58 4.28 6.63
CA LEU A 121 9.87 4.35 7.32
C LEU A 121 9.93 5.47 8.36
N LEU A 122 9.27 6.60 8.14
CA LEU A 122 9.12 7.64 9.16
C LEU A 122 8.27 7.15 10.34
N GLY A 123 7.20 6.40 10.08
CA GLY A 123 6.42 5.73 11.12
C GLY A 123 7.27 4.76 11.95
N PHE A 124 8.11 3.97 11.27
CA PHE A 124 9.06 3.06 11.91
C PHE A 124 10.10 3.81 12.75
N LEU A 125 10.72 4.87 12.22
CA LEU A 125 11.68 5.69 12.98
C LEU A 125 11.03 6.38 14.18
N ALA A 126 9.80 6.87 14.03
CA ALA A 126 9.05 7.47 15.14
C ALA A 126 8.74 6.44 16.23
N MET A 127 8.33 5.23 15.84
CA MET A 127 8.10 4.11 16.75
C MET A 127 9.37 3.76 17.53
N GLN A 128 10.51 3.62 16.86
CA GLN A 128 11.79 3.36 17.52
C GLN A 128 12.24 4.53 18.41
N GLY A 129 11.98 5.77 18.00
CA GLY A 129 12.23 6.95 18.82
C GLY A 129 11.41 6.99 20.11
N VAL A 130 10.14 6.57 20.05
CA VAL A 130 9.29 6.43 21.24
C VAL A 130 9.82 5.33 22.15
N LEU A 131 10.17 4.17 21.61
CA LEU A 131 10.78 3.08 22.37
C LEU A 131 12.05 3.53 23.08
N PHE A 132 12.97 4.15 22.36
CA PHE A 132 14.22 4.66 22.91
C PHE A 132 13.99 5.74 23.98
N GLY A 133 13.02 6.64 23.75
CA GLY A 133 12.63 7.65 24.72
C GLY A 133 12.09 7.06 26.03
N ILE A 134 11.29 5.98 25.95
CA ILE A 134 10.80 5.25 27.13
C ILE A 134 11.97 4.64 27.90
N ILE A 135 12.90 3.98 27.22
CA ILE A 135 14.09 3.37 27.86
C ILE A 135 14.96 4.44 28.53
N ILE A 136 15.23 5.56 27.84
CA ILE A 136 15.96 6.70 28.41
C ILE A 136 15.28 7.21 29.68
N LEU A 137 13.95 7.41 29.63
CA LEU A 137 13.19 7.90 30.79
C LEU A 137 13.31 6.95 31.98
N ILE A 138 13.22 5.63 31.75
CA ILE A 138 13.41 4.62 32.79
C ILE A 138 14.82 4.71 33.39
N VAL A 139 15.85 4.83 32.55
CA VAL A 139 17.25 4.97 32.99
C VAL A 139 17.41 6.19 33.89
N PHE A 140 16.85 7.34 33.49
CA PHE A 140 16.94 8.59 34.25
C PHE A 140 16.18 8.55 35.58
N ILE A 141 15.04 7.85 35.66
CA ILE A 141 14.23 7.77 36.89
C ILE A 141 14.82 6.77 37.88
N VAL A 142 15.23 5.59 37.41
CA VAL A 142 15.60 4.47 38.28
C VAL A 142 17.06 4.59 38.74
N MET A 143 17.97 5.05 37.88
CA MET A 143 19.41 5.22 38.18
C MET A 143 20.11 3.99 38.79
N ASP A 144 19.58 2.78 38.57
CA ASP A 144 20.17 1.51 38.99
C ASP A 144 20.07 0.51 37.83
N ILE A 145 21.23 0.08 37.33
CA ILE A 145 21.33 -0.79 36.16
C ILE A 145 20.64 -2.14 36.38
N ASN A 146 20.70 -2.72 37.59
CA ASN A 146 20.10 -4.01 37.86
C ASN A 146 18.58 -3.90 37.89
N ALA A 147 18.06 -2.84 38.52
CA ALA A 147 16.63 -2.56 38.51
C ALA A 147 16.12 -2.27 37.08
N ILE A 148 16.89 -1.53 36.27
CA ILE A 148 16.55 -1.26 34.86
C ILE A 148 16.47 -2.57 34.05
N ILE A 149 17.46 -3.45 34.17
CA ILE A 149 17.46 -4.75 33.48
C ILE A 149 16.22 -5.58 33.90
N ASN A 150 15.92 -5.64 35.19
CA ASN A 150 14.75 -6.36 35.71
C ASN A 150 13.43 -5.78 35.18
N ILE A 151 13.34 -4.46 34.97
CA ILE A 151 12.15 -3.81 34.39
C ILE A 151 12.05 -4.13 32.89
N VAL A 152 13.14 -3.94 32.14
CA VAL A 152 13.14 -4.06 30.67
C VAL A 152 12.95 -5.52 30.24
N LEU A 153 13.51 -6.47 30.99
CA LEU A 153 13.33 -7.90 30.74
C LEU A 153 12.07 -8.46 31.41
N ASN A 154 11.28 -7.64 32.11
CA ASN A 154 10.03 -8.09 32.71
C ASN A 154 9.07 -8.56 31.60
N PRO A 155 8.52 -9.79 31.66
CA PRO A 155 7.63 -10.31 30.63
C PRO A 155 6.41 -9.41 30.36
N PHE A 156 5.81 -8.82 31.40
CA PHE A 156 4.69 -7.89 31.25
C PHE A 156 5.10 -6.54 30.65
N PHE A 157 6.31 -6.06 30.96
CA PHE A 157 6.84 -4.87 30.31
C PHE A 157 7.02 -5.11 28.80
N LEU A 158 7.54 -6.28 28.40
CA LEU A 158 7.66 -6.66 27.00
C LEU A 158 6.30 -6.76 26.30
N VAL A 159 5.26 -7.27 26.98
CA VAL A 159 3.88 -7.23 26.45
C VAL A 159 3.43 -5.78 26.25
N ILE A 160 3.57 -4.93 27.26
CA ILE A 160 3.08 -3.54 27.20
C ILE A 160 3.84 -2.73 26.15
N ILE A 161 5.16 -2.91 26.03
CA ILE A 161 5.97 -2.14 25.11
C ILE A 161 5.65 -2.46 23.64
N THR A 162 5.08 -3.64 23.33
CA THR A 162 4.58 -3.93 21.97
C THR A 162 3.42 -3.03 21.54
N LEU A 163 2.73 -2.33 22.46
CA LEU A 163 1.75 -1.30 22.09
C LEU A 163 2.38 -0.10 21.37
N VAL A 164 3.69 0.12 21.51
CA VAL A 164 4.42 1.17 20.77
C VAL A 164 4.31 0.95 19.26
N GLU A 165 4.08 -0.28 18.81
CA GLU A 165 3.87 -0.63 17.40
C GLU A 165 2.70 0.15 16.76
N LEU A 166 1.72 0.60 17.55
CA LEU A 166 0.62 1.45 17.07
C LEU A 166 1.13 2.78 16.47
N VAL A 167 2.32 3.24 16.85
CA VAL A 167 2.97 4.44 16.29
C VAL A 167 3.28 4.25 14.80
N LEU A 168 3.62 3.03 14.38
CA LEU A 168 4.00 2.71 13.00
C LEU A 168 2.93 3.14 11.98
N ILE A 169 1.65 2.96 12.31
CA ILE A 169 0.54 3.23 11.39
C ILE A 169 0.06 4.68 11.40
N LEU A 170 0.48 5.50 12.37
CA LEU A 170 -0.01 6.89 12.50
C LEU A 170 0.28 7.70 11.23
N PHE A 171 1.51 7.61 10.72
CA PHE A 171 1.94 8.34 9.52
C PHE A 171 1.26 7.83 8.23
N PRO A 172 1.25 6.52 7.92
CA PRO A 172 0.49 5.97 6.79
C PRO A 172 -1.00 6.35 6.79
N ILE A 173 -1.67 6.22 7.94
CA ILE A 173 -3.10 6.56 8.08
C ILE A 173 -3.31 8.05 7.89
N TRP A 174 -2.47 8.90 8.49
CA TRP A 174 -2.58 10.34 8.35
C TRP A 174 -2.34 10.80 6.91
N TRP A 175 -1.34 10.22 6.23
CA TRP A 175 -0.98 10.61 4.86
C TRP A 175 -2.04 10.19 3.83
N SER A 176 -2.63 9.01 3.98
CA SER A 176 -3.62 8.49 3.02
C SER A 176 -4.86 9.37 2.88
N GLY A 177 -5.24 10.10 3.93
CA GLY A 177 -6.39 11.00 3.87
C GLY A 177 -6.24 12.20 2.95
N ARG A 178 -5.02 12.54 2.51
CA ARG A 178 -4.80 13.60 1.50
C ARG A 178 -5.41 13.26 0.14
N TYR A 179 -5.71 11.99 -0.09
CA TYR A 179 -6.21 11.47 -1.36
C TYR A 179 -7.69 11.08 -1.30
N LEU A 180 -8.36 11.37 -0.18
CA LEU A 180 -9.76 11.00 0.04
C LEU A 180 -10.64 12.23 0.03
N GLN A 181 -11.80 12.14 -0.62
CA GLN A 181 -12.82 13.18 -0.53
C GLN A 181 -13.31 13.34 0.92
N ASN A 182 -13.53 12.21 1.61
CA ASN A 182 -13.99 12.16 3.00
C ASN A 182 -12.95 11.41 3.86
N PRO A 183 -11.98 12.11 4.47
CA PRO A 183 -10.83 11.48 5.13
C PRO A 183 -11.11 11.02 6.58
N ASN A 184 -12.21 10.28 6.80
CA ASN A 184 -12.47 9.62 8.08
C ASN A 184 -11.61 8.35 8.25
N LEU A 185 -11.48 7.85 9.49
CA LEU A 185 -10.65 6.69 9.80
C LEU A 185 -11.04 5.44 8.99
N LYS A 186 -12.35 5.18 8.83
CA LYS A 186 -12.85 4.04 8.07
C LYS A 186 -12.44 4.08 6.60
N ASN A 187 -12.51 5.24 5.96
CA ASN A 187 -12.11 5.43 4.57
C ASN A 187 -10.58 5.36 4.41
N ARG A 188 -9.81 5.91 5.37
CA ARG A 188 -8.35 5.77 5.43
C ARG A 188 -7.90 4.31 5.53
N LEU A 189 -8.52 3.53 6.42
CA LEU A 189 -8.23 2.10 6.53
C LEU A 189 -8.68 1.34 5.28
N THR A 190 -9.81 1.73 4.68
CA THR A 190 -10.30 1.11 3.45
C THR A 190 -9.36 1.33 2.26
N VAL A 191 -8.85 2.54 2.05
CA VAL A 191 -7.89 2.81 0.96
C VAL A 191 -6.52 2.16 1.20
N LEU A 192 -6.22 1.76 2.43
CA LEU A 192 -5.04 0.96 2.77
C LEU A 192 -5.30 -0.55 2.66
N GLY A 193 -6.51 -0.98 2.29
CA GLY A 193 -6.87 -2.39 2.14
C GLY A 193 -7.33 -3.07 3.43
N PHE A 194 -7.39 -2.35 4.54
CA PHE A 194 -7.89 -2.86 5.82
C PHE A 194 -9.39 -2.56 5.95
N SER A 195 -10.22 -3.39 5.31
CA SER A 195 -11.68 -3.20 5.32
C SER A 195 -12.43 -4.51 5.12
N THR A 196 -13.58 -4.59 5.77
CA THR A 196 -14.59 -5.63 5.58
C THR A 196 -15.64 -5.26 4.53
N ARG A 197 -15.54 -4.07 3.91
CA ARG A 197 -16.46 -3.65 2.83
C ARG A 197 -16.38 -4.64 1.67
N GLY A 198 -17.55 -5.03 1.15
CA GLY A 198 -17.66 -5.99 0.06
C GLY A 198 -17.64 -7.45 0.48
N PHE A 199 -17.46 -7.76 1.77
CA PHE A 199 -17.53 -9.12 2.30
C PHE A 199 -18.81 -9.34 3.10
N ASP A 200 -19.43 -10.50 2.89
CA ASP A 200 -20.42 -11.06 3.79
C ASP A 200 -19.72 -11.85 4.93
N ARG A 201 -20.49 -12.35 5.91
CA ARG A 201 -19.91 -13.11 7.03
C ARG A 201 -19.11 -14.33 6.57
N LYS A 202 -19.59 -15.05 5.54
CA LYS A 202 -18.90 -16.22 4.99
C LYS A 202 -17.59 -15.82 4.31
N GLY A 203 -17.59 -14.71 3.58
CA GLY A 203 -16.39 -14.14 2.98
C GLY A 203 -15.33 -13.79 4.02
N ILE A 204 -15.71 -13.14 5.13
CA ILE A 204 -14.77 -12.85 6.22
C ILE A 204 -14.20 -14.14 6.82
N MET A 205 -15.05 -15.13 7.13
CA MET A 205 -14.58 -16.42 7.65
C MET A 205 -13.62 -17.13 6.68
N LYS A 206 -13.85 -16.99 5.37
CA LYS A 206 -12.94 -17.50 4.35
C LYS A 206 -11.59 -16.80 4.40
N GLU A 207 -11.54 -15.47 4.49
CA GLU A 207 -10.26 -14.73 4.63
C GLU A 207 -9.53 -15.13 5.92
N VAL A 208 -10.25 -15.33 7.02
CA VAL A 208 -9.67 -15.81 8.29
C VAL A 208 -9.06 -17.21 8.10
N GLY A 209 -9.80 -18.14 7.49
CA GLY A 209 -9.31 -19.49 7.23
C GLY A 209 -8.10 -19.53 6.29
N ILE A 210 -8.10 -18.70 5.24
CA ILE A 210 -6.93 -18.53 4.36
C ILE A 210 -5.75 -17.98 5.17
N GLY A 211 -6.00 -16.96 6.00
CA GLY A 211 -4.99 -16.33 6.84
C GLY A 211 -4.29 -17.35 7.75
N ILE A 212 -5.06 -18.14 8.49
CA ILE A 212 -4.57 -19.21 9.37
C ILE A 212 -3.80 -20.26 8.56
N GLY A 213 -4.35 -20.74 7.44
CA GLY A 213 -3.68 -21.73 6.60
C GLY A 213 -2.32 -21.25 6.09
N PHE A 214 -2.24 -20.01 5.63
CA PHE A 214 -0.99 -19.41 5.17
C PHE A 214 0.01 -19.13 6.31
N ALA A 215 -0.43 -19.01 7.56
CA ALA A 215 0.49 -18.89 8.70
C ALA A 215 1.34 -20.16 8.87
N PHE A 216 0.73 -21.34 8.72
CA PHE A 216 1.47 -22.62 8.74
C PHE A 216 2.39 -22.77 7.53
N ILE A 217 1.97 -22.31 6.35
CA ILE A 217 2.85 -22.26 5.16
C ILE A 217 4.04 -21.32 5.43
N GLY A 218 3.79 -20.16 6.03
CA GLY A 218 4.83 -19.21 6.43
C GLY A 218 5.86 -19.82 7.37
N LEU A 219 5.39 -20.59 8.36
CA LEU A 219 6.26 -21.34 9.25
C LEU A 219 7.17 -22.31 8.48
N LEU A 220 6.60 -23.09 7.56
CA LEU A 220 7.39 -24.01 6.72
C LEU A 220 8.38 -23.28 5.80
N VAL A 221 7.99 -22.13 5.24
CA VAL A 221 8.86 -21.30 4.40
C VAL A 221 10.05 -20.78 5.20
N VAL A 222 9.81 -20.30 6.42
CA VAL A 222 10.87 -19.74 7.29
C VAL A 222 11.79 -20.83 7.80
N ILE A 223 11.26 -21.97 8.26
CA ILE A 223 12.06 -23.13 8.67
C ILE A 223 12.90 -23.62 7.49
N GLY A 224 12.27 -23.81 6.31
CA GLY A 224 12.97 -24.25 5.10
C GLY A 224 14.07 -23.28 4.67
N SER A 225 13.81 -21.97 4.72
CA SER A 225 14.83 -20.95 4.45
C SER A 225 15.97 -20.99 5.46
N SER A 226 15.65 -21.16 6.75
CA SER A 226 16.67 -21.18 7.81
C SER A 226 17.56 -22.42 7.71
N LEU A 227 16.97 -23.59 7.48
CA LEU A 227 17.70 -24.84 7.26
C LEU A 227 18.58 -24.78 6.01
N LEU A 228 18.08 -24.18 4.92
CA LEU A 228 18.85 -24.02 3.69
C LEU A 228 20.12 -23.18 3.95
N ILE A 229 19.98 -22.06 4.66
CA ILE A 229 21.13 -21.22 5.02
C ILE A 229 22.08 -21.97 5.95
N GLN A 230 21.56 -22.68 6.95
CA GLN A 230 22.38 -23.47 7.86
C GLN A 230 23.22 -24.51 7.10
N ILE A 231 22.62 -25.25 6.18
CA ILE A 231 23.33 -26.21 5.32
C ILE A 231 24.43 -25.51 4.51
N ILE A 232 24.11 -24.35 3.92
CA ILE A 232 25.10 -23.57 3.16
C ILE A 232 26.29 -23.18 4.05
N LEU A 233 26.03 -22.65 5.25
CA LEU A 233 27.09 -22.25 6.19
C LEU A 233 27.95 -23.44 6.64
N GLU A 234 27.33 -24.58 6.92
CA GLU A 234 28.04 -25.81 7.29
C GLU A 234 28.95 -26.33 6.16
N LEU A 235 28.53 -26.20 4.90
CA LEU A 235 29.38 -26.52 3.73
C LEU A 235 30.63 -25.63 3.65
N PHE A 236 30.57 -24.42 4.18
CA PHE A 236 31.72 -23.51 4.30
C PHE A 236 32.49 -23.69 5.63
N GLY A 237 32.17 -24.73 6.41
CA GLY A 237 32.85 -25.02 7.67
C GLY A 237 32.41 -24.16 8.86
N VAL A 238 31.35 -23.36 8.70
CA VAL A 238 30.77 -22.55 9.77
C VAL A 238 29.74 -23.41 10.51
N ARG A 239 30.05 -23.78 11.75
CA ARG A 239 29.13 -24.53 12.61
C ARG A 239 28.41 -23.57 13.55
N ILE A 240 27.09 -23.58 13.50
CA ILE A 240 26.26 -22.85 14.46
C ILE A 240 25.97 -23.82 15.59
N ILE A 241 26.58 -23.56 16.74
CA ILE A 241 26.33 -24.33 17.95
C ILE A 241 25.17 -23.63 18.66
N PRO A 242 24.02 -24.29 18.88
CA PRO A 242 22.98 -23.75 19.73
C PRO A 242 23.58 -23.43 21.10
N GLN A 243 23.35 -22.22 21.62
CA GLN A 243 23.70 -21.96 23.01
C GLN A 243 22.77 -22.80 23.89
N GLU A 244 23.36 -23.70 24.68
CA GLU A 244 22.64 -24.42 25.73
C GLU A 244 22.45 -23.46 26.90
N ASP A 245 21.21 -23.03 27.12
CA ASP A 245 20.84 -22.37 28.38
C ASP A 245 20.46 -23.45 29.39
N PRO A 246 21.26 -23.68 30.46
CA PRO A 246 20.99 -24.75 31.39
C PRO A 246 19.76 -24.42 32.23
N TYR A 247 18.70 -25.20 32.03
CA TYR A 247 17.47 -25.28 32.85
C TYR A 247 16.68 -23.97 32.97
N VAL A 248 15.79 -23.71 32.00
CA VAL A 248 14.74 -22.69 32.13
C VAL A 248 13.63 -23.21 33.05
N THR A 249 13.45 -22.59 34.22
CA THR A 249 12.30 -22.89 35.09
C THR A 249 11.08 -22.12 34.58
N ILE A 250 10.12 -22.84 34.02
CA ILE A 250 8.87 -22.25 33.52
C ILE A 250 7.89 -22.03 34.67
N THR A 251 7.34 -20.82 34.73
CA THR A 251 6.37 -20.39 35.72
C THR A 251 4.99 -20.15 35.08
N ILE A 252 3.95 -20.00 35.92
CA ILE A 252 2.61 -19.61 35.44
C ILE A 252 2.60 -18.21 34.80
N TYR A 253 3.51 -17.33 35.21
CA TYR A 253 3.65 -16.00 34.63
C TYR A 253 4.13 -16.06 33.17
N ASP A 254 4.95 -17.05 32.82
CA ASP A 254 5.42 -17.26 31.46
C ASP A 254 4.28 -17.69 30.53
N LEU A 255 3.38 -18.56 31.01
CA LEU A 255 2.18 -18.96 30.26
C LEU A 255 1.22 -17.78 30.05
N ILE A 256 0.97 -16.97 31.08
CA ILE A 256 0.12 -15.78 30.97
C ILE A 256 0.73 -14.79 29.97
N THR A 257 2.04 -14.55 30.07
CA THR A 257 2.76 -13.66 29.15
C THR A 257 2.67 -14.17 27.72
N LEU A 258 2.87 -15.48 27.49
CA LEU A 258 2.74 -16.08 26.17
C LEU A 258 1.37 -15.79 25.56
N ILE A 259 0.28 -16.01 26.33
CA ILE A 259 -1.09 -15.74 25.86
C ILE A 259 -1.26 -14.26 25.50
N LEU A 260 -0.77 -13.35 26.34
CA LEU A 260 -0.84 -11.92 26.08
C LEU A 260 -0.04 -11.53 24.83
N MET A 261 1.16 -12.08 24.66
CA MET A 261 1.99 -11.86 23.47
C MET A 261 1.32 -12.38 22.19
N ILE A 262 0.68 -13.55 22.23
CA ILE A 262 -0.11 -14.08 21.11
C ILE A 262 -1.22 -13.08 20.72
N LEU A 263 -1.94 -12.54 21.70
CA LEU A 263 -2.96 -11.52 21.44
C LEU A 263 -2.34 -10.25 20.83
N MET A 264 -1.19 -9.80 21.32
CA MET A 264 -0.48 -8.63 20.75
C MET A 264 -0.02 -8.88 19.32
N MET A 265 0.48 -10.08 18.99
CA MET A 265 0.89 -10.43 17.64
C MET A 265 -0.27 -10.41 16.65
N ILE A 266 -1.44 -10.93 17.05
CA ILE A 266 -2.63 -11.02 16.20
C ILE A 266 -3.36 -9.68 16.06
N LEU A 267 -3.49 -8.93 17.15
CA LEU A 267 -4.33 -7.72 17.19
C LEU A 267 -3.57 -6.44 16.91
N VAL A 268 -2.27 -6.40 17.18
CA VAL A 268 -1.46 -5.18 17.08
C VAL A 268 -0.38 -5.34 16.02
N VAL A 269 0.60 -6.23 16.23
CA VAL A 269 1.80 -6.30 15.39
C VAL A 269 1.46 -6.64 13.95
N GLY A 270 0.79 -7.78 13.71
CA GLY A 270 0.40 -8.21 12.37
C GLY A 270 -0.37 -7.11 11.61
N PRO A 271 -1.51 -6.62 12.13
CA PRO A 271 -2.26 -5.55 11.47
C PRO A 271 -1.46 -4.26 11.23
N CYS A 272 -0.67 -3.80 12.21
CA CYS A 272 0.06 -2.53 12.09
C CYS A 272 1.13 -2.59 11.00
N GLU A 273 1.94 -3.64 11.01
CA GLU A 273 2.97 -3.84 10.01
C GLU A 273 2.35 -4.05 8.62
N GLU A 274 1.29 -4.85 8.50
CA GLU A 274 0.63 -5.08 7.22
C GLU A 274 0.01 -3.80 6.64
N ILE A 275 -0.58 -2.93 7.47
CA ILE A 275 -1.11 -1.64 7.03
C ILE A 275 0.03 -0.74 6.50
N ALA A 276 1.17 -0.69 7.20
CA ALA A 276 2.29 0.16 6.82
C ALA A 276 3.02 -0.37 5.57
N PHE A 277 3.36 -1.65 5.54
CA PHE A 277 4.16 -2.22 4.46
C PHE A 277 3.31 -2.65 3.28
N ARG A 278 2.20 -3.37 3.46
CA ARG A 278 1.43 -3.90 2.33
C ARG A 278 0.39 -2.88 1.88
N GLY A 279 -0.36 -2.34 2.85
CA GLY A 279 -1.39 -1.33 2.61
C GLY A 279 -0.86 -0.01 2.06
N PHE A 280 0.28 0.45 2.55
CA PHE A 280 0.88 1.72 2.12
C PHE A 280 2.08 1.54 1.17
N MET A 281 3.16 0.88 1.60
CA MET A 281 4.39 0.81 0.80
C MET A 281 4.21 0.01 -0.50
N GLN A 282 3.82 -1.26 -0.42
CA GLN A 282 3.66 -2.15 -1.57
C GLN A 282 2.58 -1.67 -2.51
N ARG A 283 1.47 -1.16 -1.97
CA ARG A 283 0.38 -0.59 -2.77
C ARG A 283 0.89 0.60 -3.59
N GLY A 284 1.53 1.59 -2.95
CA GLY A 284 2.04 2.78 -3.64
C GLY A 284 3.17 2.47 -4.63
N LEU A 285 4.24 1.86 -4.12
CA LEU A 285 4.93 0.73 -4.77
C LEU A 285 4.51 0.36 -6.19
N SER A 286 3.48 -0.46 -6.20
CA SER A 286 2.96 -1.18 -7.34
C SER A 286 2.31 -0.26 -8.37
N ARG A 287 1.85 0.93 -7.95
CA ARG A 287 1.29 1.95 -8.84
C ARG A 287 2.34 2.81 -9.53
N VAL A 288 3.52 2.96 -8.93
CA VAL A 288 4.55 3.89 -9.44
C VAL A 288 5.59 3.17 -10.30
N LEU A 289 5.99 1.95 -9.93
CA LEU A 289 7.06 1.22 -10.61
C LEU A 289 6.52 0.09 -11.48
N SER A 290 5.87 -0.89 -10.86
CA SER A 290 5.05 -1.95 -11.45
C SER A 290 4.58 -2.87 -10.34
N LYS A 291 3.57 -3.72 -10.60
CA LYS A 291 3.11 -4.74 -9.63
C LYS A 291 4.24 -5.64 -9.11
N ASN A 292 5.24 -5.95 -9.95
CA ASN A 292 6.35 -6.83 -9.56
C ASN A 292 7.44 -6.06 -8.78
N TRP A 293 7.84 -4.88 -9.25
CA TRP A 293 8.87 -4.10 -8.57
C TRP A 293 8.39 -3.57 -7.21
N GLY A 294 7.14 -3.13 -7.12
CA GLY A 294 6.59 -2.66 -5.84
C GLY A 294 6.51 -3.76 -4.78
N PHE A 295 6.19 -4.98 -5.22
CA PHE A 295 6.22 -6.19 -4.40
C PHE A 295 7.64 -6.53 -3.91
N ILE A 296 8.61 -6.65 -4.81
CA ILE A 296 9.98 -7.05 -4.47
C ILE A 296 10.66 -6.01 -3.57
N ILE A 297 10.55 -4.71 -3.91
CA ILE A 297 11.19 -3.64 -3.14
C ILE A 297 10.61 -3.58 -1.72
N THR A 298 9.29 -3.74 -1.56
CA THR A 298 8.70 -3.78 -0.23
C THR A 298 9.22 -4.95 0.58
N ALA A 299 9.38 -6.13 -0.03
CA ALA A 299 9.91 -7.30 0.67
C ALA A 299 11.37 -7.11 1.11
N LEU A 300 12.19 -6.49 0.27
CA LEU A 300 13.58 -6.15 0.61
C LEU A 300 13.65 -5.14 1.76
N ILE A 301 12.84 -4.08 1.73
CA ILE A 301 12.80 -3.08 2.80
C ILE A 301 12.30 -3.70 4.11
N PHE A 302 11.24 -4.50 4.06
CA PHE A 302 10.71 -5.20 5.23
C PHE A 302 11.77 -6.10 5.86
N ALA A 303 12.47 -6.92 5.07
CA ALA A 303 13.56 -7.75 5.59
C ALA A 303 14.72 -6.90 6.15
N GLY A 304 15.04 -5.77 5.49
CA GLY A 304 16.11 -4.87 5.91
C GLY A 304 15.87 -4.20 7.26
N ILE A 305 14.65 -3.75 7.56
CA ILE A 305 14.36 -3.11 8.86
C ILE A 305 14.48 -4.08 10.05
N HIS A 306 14.39 -5.39 9.81
CA HIS A 306 14.56 -6.42 10.82
C HIS A 306 16.04 -6.74 11.12
N LEU A 307 16.99 -6.14 10.39
CA LEU A 307 18.42 -6.30 10.60
C LEU A 307 19.00 -5.37 11.68
N ILE A 308 18.21 -4.50 12.30
CA ILE A 308 18.74 -3.49 13.24
C ILE A 308 19.52 -4.14 14.38
N ASN A 309 19.02 -5.23 14.94
CA ASN A 309 19.67 -5.90 16.07
C ASN A 309 21.05 -6.48 15.69
N ILE A 310 21.24 -6.97 14.46
CA ILE A 310 22.54 -7.53 14.08
C ILE A 310 23.62 -6.44 13.99
N PHE A 311 23.25 -5.21 13.60
CA PHE A 311 24.18 -4.08 13.59
C PHE A 311 24.58 -3.60 14.98
N ILE A 312 23.78 -3.92 16.01
CA ILE A 312 24.05 -3.54 17.40
C ILE A 312 24.84 -4.65 18.12
N LEU A 313 24.54 -5.91 17.82
CA LEU A 313 25.06 -7.07 18.56
C LEU A 313 26.33 -7.70 17.97
N SER A 314 26.64 -7.47 16.70
CA SER A 314 27.83 -8.08 16.07
C SER A 314 29.13 -7.39 16.49
N GLU A 315 30.11 -8.18 16.96
CA GLU A 315 31.40 -7.68 17.43
C GLU A 315 32.42 -7.43 16.31
N ASN A 316 32.30 -8.15 15.19
CA ASN A 316 33.18 -8.03 14.04
C ASN A 316 32.43 -8.25 12.70
N LEU A 317 33.11 -7.99 11.58
CA LEU A 317 32.52 -8.10 10.23
C LEU A 317 32.14 -9.54 9.85
N GLY A 318 32.85 -10.55 10.38
CA GLY A 318 32.53 -11.96 10.13
C GLY A 318 31.21 -12.35 10.78
N ASP A 319 31.05 -12.01 12.05
CA ASP A 319 29.82 -12.28 12.81
C ASP A 319 28.62 -11.52 12.24
N LEU A 320 28.83 -10.28 11.80
CA LEU A 320 27.80 -9.49 11.12
C LEU A 320 27.35 -10.19 9.84
N PHE A 321 28.28 -10.70 9.04
CA PHE A 321 27.95 -11.38 7.78
C PHE A 321 27.21 -12.70 8.02
N ILE A 322 27.65 -13.51 9.00
CA ILE A 322 26.97 -14.76 9.37
C ILE A 322 25.56 -14.46 9.91
N SER A 323 25.43 -13.47 10.80
CA SER A 323 24.14 -13.05 11.34
C SER A 323 23.21 -12.51 10.24
N PHE A 324 23.76 -11.75 9.29
CA PHE A 324 23.02 -11.31 8.12
C PHE A 324 22.48 -12.49 7.32
N LEU A 325 23.32 -13.48 7.02
CA LEU A 325 22.91 -14.67 6.27
C LEU A 325 21.84 -15.47 7.01
N LEU A 326 21.89 -15.53 8.34
CA LEU A 326 20.89 -16.25 9.14
C LEU A 326 19.56 -15.52 9.25
N VAL A 327 19.58 -14.19 9.31
CA VAL A 327 18.40 -13.38 9.59
C VAL A 327 17.72 -12.89 8.30
N PHE A 328 18.48 -12.34 7.35
CA PHE A 328 17.91 -11.68 6.18
C PHE A 328 17.09 -12.61 5.27
N PRO A 329 17.58 -13.80 4.86
CA PRO A 329 16.85 -14.67 3.93
C PRO A 329 15.51 -15.18 4.48
N PRO A 330 15.39 -15.65 5.74
CA PRO A 330 14.09 -16.02 6.29
C PRO A 330 13.08 -14.85 6.34
N TYR A 331 13.51 -13.65 6.74
CA TYR A 331 12.65 -12.45 6.72
C TYR A 331 12.25 -12.03 5.30
N LEU A 332 13.16 -12.15 4.34
CA LEU A 332 12.86 -11.91 2.93
C LEU A 332 11.85 -12.93 2.41
N ALA A 333 12.03 -14.21 2.73
CA ALA A 333 11.16 -15.29 2.29
C ALA A 333 9.72 -15.12 2.82
N ILE A 334 9.55 -14.85 4.11
CA ILE A 334 8.22 -14.60 4.68
C ILE A 334 7.59 -13.33 4.10
N SER A 335 8.38 -12.26 3.90
CA SER A 335 7.83 -11.03 3.32
C SER A 335 7.42 -11.19 1.86
N LEU A 336 8.15 -11.97 1.07
CA LEU A 336 7.76 -12.33 -0.29
C LEU A 336 6.47 -13.17 -0.28
N MET A 337 6.33 -14.12 0.64
CA MET A 337 5.11 -14.93 0.77
C MET A 337 3.90 -14.05 1.13
N ILE A 338 4.01 -13.22 2.16
CA ILE A 338 2.94 -12.34 2.64
C ILE A 338 2.60 -11.28 1.57
N GLY A 339 3.59 -10.68 0.94
CA GLY A 339 3.39 -9.72 -0.15
C GLY A 339 2.75 -10.36 -1.40
N GLY A 340 3.03 -11.64 -1.65
CA GLY A 340 2.37 -12.44 -2.68
C GLY A 340 0.92 -12.75 -2.32
N LEU A 341 0.65 -13.15 -1.08
CA LEU A 341 -0.71 -13.34 -0.55
C LEU A 341 -1.52 -12.06 -0.68
N TYR A 342 -0.96 -10.91 -0.32
CA TYR A 342 -1.62 -9.60 -0.47
C TYR A 342 -2.04 -9.32 -1.92
N ARG A 343 -1.20 -9.65 -2.91
CA ARG A 343 -1.58 -9.54 -4.33
C ARG A 343 -2.68 -10.53 -4.70
N TRP A 344 -2.58 -11.77 -4.23
CA TRP A 344 -3.56 -12.82 -4.51
C TRP A 344 -4.93 -12.54 -3.88
N ARG A 345 -4.98 -11.84 -2.75
CA ARG A 345 -6.21 -11.38 -2.09
C ARG A 345 -6.67 -10.00 -2.58
N GLU A 346 -6.24 -9.60 -3.78
CA GLU A 346 -6.70 -8.38 -4.43
C GLU A 346 -6.48 -7.12 -3.58
N GLU A 347 -5.34 -7.08 -2.88
CA GLU A 347 -4.92 -6.01 -1.99
C GLU A 347 -5.80 -5.86 -0.73
N ASN A 348 -6.52 -6.90 -0.31
CA ASN A 348 -7.17 -6.95 1.00
C ASN A 348 -6.19 -7.41 2.09
N LEU A 349 -6.22 -6.76 3.25
CA LEU A 349 -5.31 -7.02 4.36
C LEU A 349 -5.82 -8.00 5.43
N ILE A 350 -7.07 -8.46 5.39
CA ILE A 350 -7.64 -9.32 6.44
C ILE A 350 -6.85 -10.64 6.55
N ALA A 351 -6.81 -11.41 5.46
CA ALA A 351 -6.08 -12.68 5.45
C ALA A 351 -4.58 -12.46 5.71
N VAL A 352 -4.01 -11.38 5.17
CA VAL A 352 -2.59 -11.03 5.29
C VAL A 352 -2.19 -10.73 6.74
N SER A 353 -2.99 -9.91 7.43
CA SER A 353 -2.77 -9.54 8.84
C SER A 353 -2.91 -10.74 9.75
N ILE A 354 -3.87 -11.62 9.46
CA ILE A 354 -4.07 -12.88 10.20
C ILE A 354 -2.90 -13.83 9.95
N THR A 355 -2.46 -13.99 8.69
CA THR A 355 -1.27 -14.80 8.37
C THR A 355 -0.08 -14.34 9.18
N HIS A 356 0.22 -13.04 9.18
CA HIS A 356 1.35 -12.50 9.90
C HIS A 356 1.21 -12.70 11.42
N GLY A 357 0.11 -12.26 12.02
CA GLY A 357 -0.08 -12.35 13.46
C GLY A 357 -0.12 -13.78 14.00
N VAL A 358 -0.74 -14.70 13.26
CA VAL A 358 -0.77 -16.13 13.63
C VAL A 358 0.60 -16.76 13.40
N TYR A 359 1.32 -16.42 12.33
CA TYR A 359 2.70 -16.89 12.12
C TYR A 359 3.60 -16.49 13.29
N ASN A 360 3.58 -15.22 13.71
CA ASN A 360 4.34 -14.74 14.87
C ASN A 360 3.91 -15.44 16.17
N SER A 361 2.61 -15.73 16.31
CA SER A 361 2.11 -16.48 17.47
C SER A 361 2.62 -17.92 17.48
N LEU A 362 2.68 -18.58 16.32
CA LEU A 362 3.22 -19.93 16.19
C LEU A 362 4.71 -19.98 16.50
N THR A 363 5.50 -19.00 16.05
CA THR A 363 6.93 -18.95 16.39
C THR A 363 7.15 -18.77 17.89
N LEU A 364 6.36 -17.93 18.56
CA LEU A 364 6.38 -17.80 20.03
C LEU A 364 6.00 -19.10 20.75
N ILE A 365 4.95 -19.79 20.28
CA ILE A 365 4.54 -21.08 20.85
C ILE A 365 5.65 -22.13 20.68
N ILE A 366 6.26 -22.21 19.50
CA ILE A 366 7.35 -23.17 19.24
C ILE A 366 8.57 -22.85 20.11
N ALA A 367 8.94 -21.58 20.25
CA ALA A 367 10.02 -21.16 21.13
C ALA A 367 9.71 -21.50 22.60
N PHE A 368 8.48 -21.28 23.04
CA PHE A 368 8.04 -21.65 24.40
C PHE A 368 8.10 -23.16 24.61
N LEU A 369 7.59 -23.96 23.66
CA LEU A 369 7.66 -25.43 23.72
C LEU A 369 9.10 -25.93 23.73
N TYR A 370 9.98 -25.31 22.93
CA TYR A 370 11.41 -25.65 22.93
C TYR A 370 11.99 -25.52 24.33
N MET A 371 11.79 -24.39 25.02
CA MET A 371 12.24 -24.17 26.40
C MET A 371 11.67 -25.15 27.44
N ILE A 372 10.52 -25.79 27.18
CA ILE A 372 9.96 -26.80 28.10
C ILE A 372 10.68 -28.14 27.95
N PHE A 373 10.97 -28.53 26.71
CA PHE A 373 11.37 -29.88 26.36
C PHE A 373 12.88 -30.05 26.13
N TYR A 374 13.59 -28.94 25.90
CA TYR A 374 15.01 -28.86 25.60
C TYR A 374 15.61 -27.70 26.37
#